data_AF-A0A3B8UXG1-F1
#
_entry.id   AF-A0A3B8UXG1-F1
#
_cell.length_a   1.000
_cell.length_b   1.000
_cell.length_c   1.000
_cell.angle_alpha   90.00
_cell.angle_beta   90.00
_cell.angle_gamma   90.00
#
_symmetry.space_group_name_H-M   'P 1'
#
loop_
_entity.id
_entity.type
_entity.pdbx_description
1 polymer ?
#
loop_
_entity_poly.entity_id
_entity_poly.type
_entity_poly.pdbx_seq_one_letter_code
_entity_poly.pdbx_strand_id
1 'polypeptide(L)'
;MIVTVASLSICVVLQTAGEPPRFAPPMPIRAGDALIDVTTGHAAPYVIDFDGDGVRDLLVGEFGAEPFVGETTGEAGPGHPWVAGKLRFYPNHGTDHEPRYEDFTYVRAGERDAQVPITCCVSFVPQFIDFTGDGIDDLVSGSYPGDIYFF
;
A
#
# COMPACT_ATOMS: atom_id res chain seq x y z
N MET A 1 5.96 -0.39 -40.91
CA MET A 1 5.81 -1.20 -39.69
C MET A 1 5.89 -0.24 -38.52
N ILE A 2 4.74 0.24 -38.04
CA ILE A 2 4.67 1.19 -36.93
C ILE A 2 4.66 0.34 -35.67
N VAL A 3 5.73 0.44 -34.88
CA VAL A 3 5.78 -0.14 -33.54
C VAL A 3 5.17 0.91 -32.62
N THR A 4 3.92 0.68 -32.21
CA THR A 4 3.27 1.47 -31.18
C THR A 4 3.80 0.98 -29.85
N VAL A 5 4.77 1.68 -29.25
CA VAL A 5 5.10 1.50 -27.84
C VAL A 5 4.01 2.22 -27.07
N ALA A 6 3.14 1.47 -26.39
CA ALA A 6 2.19 2.01 -25.44
C ALA A 6 2.99 2.46 -24.20
N SER A 7 3.63 3.62 -24.28
CA SER A 7 4.15 4.30 -23.10
C SER A 7 2.93 4.81 -22.31
N LEU A 8 2.86 4.39 -21.04
CA LEU A 8 1.85 4.82 -20.10
C LEU A 8 2.19 6.27 -19.70
N SER A 9 1.99 7.22 -20.61
CA SER A 9 2.00 8.63 -20.26
C SER A 9 0.81 8.86 -19.33
N ILE A 10 1.08 8.97 -18.02
CA ILE A 10 0.15 9.58 -17.06
C ILE A 10 0.00 11.04 -17.48
N CYS A 11 -0.89 11.30 -18.42
CA CYS A 11 -1.25 12.63 -18.86
C CYS A 11 -2.76 12.72 -18.86
N VAL A 12 -3.36 13.10 -17.72
CA VAL A 12 -4.66 13.78 -17.74
C VAL A 12 -4.71 14.75 -16.57
N VAL A 13 -4.18 15.95 -16.80
CA VAL A 13 -4.79 17.18 -16.31
C VAL A 13 -4.56 18.27 -17.36
N LEU A 14 -5.53 18.47 -18.26
CA LEU A 14 -5.77 19.78 -18.86
C LEU A 14 -6.69 20.52 -17.86
N GLN A 15 -6.13 21.08 -16.79
CA GLN A 15 -6.88 21.98 -15.90
C GLN A 15 -6.67 23.42 -16.34
N THR A 16 -7.75 24.09 -16.70
CA THR A 16 -7.83 25.54 -16.67
C THR A 16 -7.88 25.99 -15.20
N ALA A 17 -7.17 27.07 -14.87
CA ALA A 17 -7.21 27.60 -13.51
C ALA A 17 -8.65 27.97 -13.11
N GLY A 18 -9.11 27.45 -11.97
CA GLY A 18 -10.44 27.74 -11.41
C GLY A 18 -11.50 26.66 -11.60
N GLU A 19 -11.20 25.55 -12.29
CA GLU A 19 -12.08 24.38 -12.35
C GLU A 19 -11.62 23.24 -11.42
N PRO A 20 -12.55 22.42 -10.91
CA PRO A 20 -12.20 21.23 -10.13
C PRO A 20 -11.40 20.23 -10.98
N PRO A 21 -10.52 19.41 -10.37
CA PRO A 21 -9.79 18.39 -11.08
C PRO A 21 -10.71 17.43 -11.82
N ARG A 22 -10.40 17.17 -13.10
CA ARG A 22 -11.02 16.11 -13.88
C ARG A 22 -10.04 14.96 -14.00
N PHE A 23 -10.47 13.78 -13.55
CA PHE A 23 -9.72 12.56 -13.67
C PHE A 23 -10.10 11.81 -14.94
N ALA A 24 -9.17 11.03 -15.48
CA ALA A 24 -9.46 10.02 -16.50
C ALA A 24 -10.39 8.92 -15.93
N PRO A 25 -11.05 8.11 -16.78
CA PRO A 25 -11.68 6.87 -16.34
C PRO A 25 -10.72 6.00 -15.50
N PRO A 26 -11.23 5.24 -14.51
CA PRO A 26 -10.38 4.43 -13.65
C PRO A 26 -9.65 3.36 -14.46
N MET A 27 -8.37 3.17 -14.16
CA MET A 27 -7.55 2.08 -14.70
C MET A 27 -6.93 1.30 -13.55
N PRO A 28 -6.95 -0.05 -13.59
CA PRO A 28 -6.26 -0.86 -12.60
C PRO A 28 -4.74 -0.73 -12.79
N ILE A 29 -3.99 -0.73 -11.70
CA ILE A 29 -2.52 -0.74 -11.72
C ILE A 29 -2.02 -2.17 -11.91
N ARG A 30 -0.95 -2.32 -12.68
CA ARG A 30 -0.29 -3.60 -12.95
C ARG A 30 1.04 -3.72 -12.22
N ALA A 31 1.36 -4.95 -11.85
CA ALA A 31 2.70 -5.38 -11.47
C ALA A 31 3.07 -6.54 -12.42
N GLY A 32 4.08 -6.31 -13.26
CA GLY A 32 4.36 -7.17 -14.42
C GLY A 32 3.14 -7.30 -15.34
N ASP A 33 2.79 -8.54 -15.70
CA ASP A 33 1.66 -8.85 -16.58
C ASP A 33 0.29 -8.94 -15.86
N ALA A 34 0.29 -8.87 -14.52
CA ALA A 34 -0.91 -9.05 -13.70
C ALA A 34 -1.45 -7.72 -13.17
N LEU A 35 -2.76 -7.69 -12.87
CA LEU A 35 -3.33 -6.61 -12.05
C LEU A 35 -2.86 -6.79 -10.61
N ILE A 36 -2.61 -5.69 -9.91
CA ILE A 36 -2.39 -5.74 -8.45
C ILE A 36 -3.70 -6.17 -7.78
N ASP A 37 -3.68 -7.35 -7.16
CA ASP A 37 -4.79 -7.93 -6.42
C ASP A 37 -4.31 -8.40 -5.03
N VAL A 38 -4.91 -7.85 -3.97
CA VAL A 38 -4.61 -8.23 -2.58
C VAL A 38 -5.39 -9.48 -2.14
N THR A 39 -6.13 -10.11 -3.06
CA THR A 39 -6.92 -11.34 -2.95
C THR A 39 -8.13 -11.24 -2.03
N THR A 40 -7.93 -10.83 -0.78
CA THR A 40 -8.96 -10.73 0.25
C THR A 40 -8.92 -9.36 0.90
N GLY A 41 -10.11 -8.79 1.12
CA GLY A 41 -10.28 -7.53 1.82
C GLY A 41 -10.07 -6.29 0.96
N HIS A 42 -9.97 -5.16 1.64
CA HIS A 42 -9.92 -3.83 1.04
C HIS A 42 -8.48 -3.39 0.78
N ALA A 43 -8.04 -3.23 -0.47
CA ALA A 43 -6.70 -2.70 -0.74
C ALA A 43 -6.54 -1.27 -0.17
N ALA A 44 -5.44 -1.00 0.54
CA ALA A 44 -5.13 0.32 1.08
C ALA A 44 -3.82 0.85 0.47
N PRO A 45 -3.88 1.57 -0.67
CA PRO A 45 -2.69 2.07 -1.35
C PRO A 45 -2.08 3.29 -0.65
N TYR A 46 -0.76 3.42 -0.69
CA TYR A 46 0.02 4.59 -0.28
C TYR A 46 1.21 4.78 -1.22
N VAL A 47 1.57 6.03 -1.52
CA VAL A 47 2.62 6.35 -2.50
C VAL A 47 3.65 7.27 -1.85
N ILE A 48 4.89 6.80 -1.74
CA ILE A 48 6.03 7.47 -1.09
C ILE A 48 7.33 6.87 -1.65
N ASP A 49 8.42 7.65 -1.65
CA ASP A 49 9.77 7.15 -1.90
C ASP A 49 10.23 6.34 -0.68
N PHE A 50 10.00 5.03 -0.72
CA PHE A 50 10.13 4.17 0.46
C PHE A 50 11.55 3.60 0.60
N ASP A 51 12.23 3.36 -0.51
CA ASP A 51 13.62 2.87 -0.50
C ASP A 51 14.67 3.98 -0.61
N GLY A 52 14.25 5.24 -0.79
CA GLY A 52 15.11 6.42 -0.78
C GLY A 52 15.88 6.63 -2.09
N ASP A 53 15.43 6.02 -3.19
CA ASP A 53 16.06 6.17 -4.51
C ASP A 53 15.65 7.46 -5.24
N GLY A 54 14.71 8.24 -4.69
CA GLY A 54 14.20 9.48 -5.25
C GLY A 54 13.01 9.28 -6.20
N VAL A 55 12.48 8.06 -6.31
CA VAL A 55 11.28 7.71 -7.08
C VAL A 55 10.22 7.19 -6.12
N ARG A 56 8.97 7.64 -6.29
CA ARG A 56 7.88 7.18 -5.43
C ARG A 56 7.47 5.77 -5.79
N ASP A 57 7.40 4.94 -4.76
CA ASP A 57 6.95 3.56 -4.78
C ASP A 57 5.46 3.44 -4.47
N LEU A 58 4.93 2.22 -4.66
CA LEU A 58 3.58 1.87 -4.24
C LEU A 58 3.63 0.89 -3.08
N LEU A 59 3.03 1.27 -1.95
CA LEU A 59 2.69 0.36 -0.89
C LEU A 59 1.21 0.02 -0.93
N VAL A 60 0.85 -1.22 -0.61
CA VAL A 60 -0.55 -1.66 -0.56
C VAL A 60 -0.78 -2.53 0.65
N GLY A 61 -1.61 -2.05 1.56
CA GLY A 61 -2.07 -2.85 2.68
C GLY A 61 -3.04 -3.94 2.27
N GLU A 62 -2.89 -5.12 2.88
CA GLU A 62 -3.68 -6.31 2.61
C GLU A 62 -4.26 -6.94 3.90
N PHE A 63 -5.21 -7.87 3.73
CA PHE A 63 -5.81 -8.65 4.82
C PHE A 63 -4.84 -9.69 5.41
N GLY A 64 -3.93 -10.23 4.60
CA GLY A 64 -3.02 -11.31 4.96
C GLY A 64 -3.68 -12.69 5.06
N ALA A 65 -2.91 -13.72 5.39
CA ALA A 65 -3.39 -15.11 5.46
C ALA A 65 -2.95 -15.85 6.74
N GLU A 66 -2.01 -15.28 7.48
CA GLU A 66 -1.43 -15.89 8.68
C GLU A 66 -2.16 -15.39 9.93
N PRO A 67 -2.20 -16.18 11.03
CA PRO A 67 -2.69 -15.68 12.31
C PRO A 67 -1.86 -14.49 12.80
N PHE A 68 -2.53 -13.48 13.37
CA PHE A 68 -1.83 -12.37 14.02
C PHE A 68 -1.04 -12.84 15.25
N VAL A 69 0.17 -12.29 15.42
CA VAL A 69 1.01 -12.51 16.60
C VAL A 69 1.41 -11.17 17.21
N GLY A 70 0.85 -10.86 18.38
CA GLY A 70 1.17 -9.66 19.12
C GLY A 70 0.12 -9.30 20.16
N GLU A 71 0.30 -8.14 20.79
CA GLU A 71 -0.68 -7.55 21.70
C GLU A 71 -1.80 -6.88 20.91
N THR A 72 -3.04 -6.97 21.40
CA THR A 72 -4.22 -6.30 20.84
C THR A 72 -5.28 -6.09 21.93
N THR A 73 -6.07 -5.03 21.82
CA THR A 73 -7.22 -4.83 22.68
C THR A 73 -8.42 -5.58 22.10
N GLY A 74 -8.74 -6.73 22.68
CA GLY A 74 -9.96 -7.48 22.35
C GLY A 74 -9.70 -8.92 21.92
N GLU A 75 -10.78 -9.69 21.97
CA GLU A 75 -10.77 -11.10 21.61
C GLU A 75 -11.39 -11.28 20.23
N ALA A 76 -10.81 -12.18 19.44
CA ALA A 76 -11.38 -12.55 18.16
C ALA A 76 -12.74 -13.23 18.35
N GLY A 77 -13.74 -12.81 17.57
CA GLY A 77 -15.07 -13.40 17.60
C GLY A 77 -15.09 -14.82 17.01
N PRO A 78 -16.09 -15.65 17.36
CA PRO A 78 -16.26 -16.98 16.76
C PRO A 78 -16.30 -16.91 15.24
N GLY A 79 -15.42 -17.65 14.57
CA GLY A 79 -15.33 -17.70 13.10
C GLY A 79 -14.60 -16.51 12.47
N HIS A 80 -14.13 -15.54 13.25
CA HIS A 80 -13.40 -14.35 12.77
C HIS A 80 -12.09 -14.19 13.56
N PRO A 81 -11.14 -15.15 13.42
CA PRO A 81 -9.84 -15.03 14.07
C PRO A 81 -9.11 -13.78 13.58
N TRP A 82 -8.24 -13.23 14.44
CA TRP A 82 -7.30 -12.19 14.02
C TRP A 82 -6.30 -12.77 13.03
N VAL A 83 -6.25 -12.18 11.85
CA VAL A 83 -5.22 -12.42 10.85
C VAL A 83 -4.21 -11.28 10.86
N ALA A 84 -2.99 -11.60 10.45
CA ALA A 84 -1.90 -10.65 10.27
C ALA A 84 -2.11 -9.88 8.97
N GLY A 85 -2.77 -8.72 9.03
CA GLY A 85 -2.79 -7.78 7.92
C GLY A 85 -1.39 -7.27 7.63
N LYS A 86 -0.91 -7.38 6.40
CA LYS A 86 0.46 -7.02 6.00
C LYS A 86 0.50 -5.83 5.05
N LEU A 87 1.69 -5.26 4.86
CA LEU A 87 1.93 -4.17 3.93
C LEU A 87 2.86 -4.65 2.80
N ARG A 88 2.34 -4.69 1.57
CA ARG A 88 3.14 -4.97 0.37
C ARG A 88 3.90 -3.72 -0.06
N PHE A 89 5.14 -3.89 -0.47
CA PHE A 89 6.00 -2.87 -1.05
C PHE A 89 6.31 -3.26 -2.50
N TYR A 90 5.89 -2.43 -3.46
CA TYR A 90 6.18 -2.54 -4.88
C TYR A 90 7.17 -1.44 -5.27
N PRO A 91 8.47 -1.75 -5.43
CA PRO A 91 9.46 -0.79 -5.89
C PRO A 91 9.10 -0.24 -7.28
N ASN A 92 9.27 1.06 -7.49
CA ASN A 92 9.05 1.67 -8.79
C ASN A 92 10.33 1.65 -9.63
N HIS A 93 10.44 0.69 -10.56
CA HIS A 93 11.58 0.60 -11.47
C HIS A 93 11.55 1.62 -12.62
N GLY A 94 10.58 2.55 -12.63
CA GLY A 94 10.33 3.53 -13.67
C GLY A 94 10.66 4.95 -13.26
N THR A 95 9.65 5.82 -13.35
CA THR A 95 9.71 7.21 -12.85
C THR A 95 8.39 7.53 -12.15
N ASP A 96 8.34 8.66 -11.46
CA ASP A 96 7.11 9.22 -10.88
C ASP A 96 5.98 9.45 -11.89
N HIS A 97 6.30 9.62 -13.18
CA HIS A 97 5.33 9.91 -14.24
C HIS A 97 5.04 8.72 -15.15
N GLU A 98 5.84 7.66 -15.05
CA GLU A 98 5.70 6.40 -15.77
C GLU A 98 6.17 5.27 -14.85
N PRO A 99 5.36 4.94 -13.81
CA PRO A 99 5.75 3.96 -12.82
C PRO A 99 5.78 2.55 -13.43
N ARG A 100 6.74 1.74 -13.00
CA ARG A 100 6.87 0.34 -13.41
C ARG A 100 7.05 -0.56 -12.20
N TYR A 101 6.00 -1.31 -11.87
CA TYR A 101 6.03 -2.31 -10.81
C TYR A 101 6.17 -3.71 -11.43
N GLU A 102 6.96 -4.59 -10.81
CA GLU A 102 7.14 -5.98 -11.25
C GLU A 102 6.53 -6.94 -10.23
N ASP A 103 7.09 -7.01 -9.04
CA ASP A 103 6.67 -7.85 -7.92
C ASP A 103 6.63 -7.03 -6.62
N PHE A 104 6.22 -7.67 -5.51
CA PHE A 104 6.28 -7.06 -4.19
C PHE A 104 7.08 -7.88 -3.19
N THR A 105 7.52 -7.19 -2.15
CA THR A 105 7.96 -7.79 -0.89
C THR A 105 7.05 -7.30 0.25
N TYR A 106 7.09 -7.94 1.42
CA TYR A 106 6.43 -7.38 2.61
C TYR A 106 7.36 -6.42 3.33
N VAL A 107 6.81 -5.29 3.77
CA VAL A 107 7.50 -4.36 4.67
C VAL A 107 7.87 -5.09 5.96
N ARG A 108 9.09 -4.87 6.43
CA ARG A 108 9.69 -5.55 7.57
C ARG A 108 9.58 -4.72 8.84
N ALA A 109 9.28 -5.39 9.95
CA ALA A 109 9.29 -4.84 11.30
C ALA A 109 10.12 -5.75 12.21
N GLY A 110 11.40 -5.41 12.37
CA GLY A 110 12.39 -6.28 13.00
C GLY A 110 12.50 -7.63 12.29
N GLU A 111 12.45 -8.73 13.05
CA GLU A 111 12.62 -10.09 12.54
C GLU A 111 11.37 -10.67 11.83
N ARG A 112 10.28 -9.91 11.71
CA ARG A 112 9.03 -10.34 11.04
C ARG A 112 8.52 -9.30 10.03
N ASP A 113 7.49 -9.67 9.26
CA ASP A 113 6.77 -8.70 8.44
C ASP A 113 5.93 -7.80 9.35
N ALA A 114 5.83 -6.51 8.98
CA ALA A 114 4.92 -5.58 9.63
C ALA A 114 3.50 -6.13 9.57
N GLN A 115 2.82 -6.15 10.72
CA GLN A 115 1.48 -6.72 10.82
C GLN A 115 0.60 -5.99 11.83
N VAL A 116 -0.69 -5.91 11.52
CA VAL A 116 -1.74 -5.48 12.46
C VAL A 116 -2.85 -6.54 12.52
N PRO A 117 -3.55 -6.71 13.66
CA PRO A 117 -4.64 -7.67 13.77
C PRO A 117 -5.85 -7.21 12.97
N ILE A 118 -6.31 -8.07 12.08
CA ILE A 118 -7.40 -7.76 11.17
C ILE A 118 -8.43 -8.88 11.18
N THR A 119 -9.68 -8.52 10.93
CA THR A 119 -10.70 -9.47 10.48
C THR A 119 -11.72 -8.73 9.61
N CYS A 120 -12.73 -9.43 9.07
CA CYS A 120 -13.85 -8.83 8.33
C CYS A 120 -13.41 -7.88 7.19
N CYS A 121 -12.60 -8.39 6.26
CA CYS A 121 -12.27 -7.73 4.99
C CYS A 121 -11.62 -6.32 5.06
N VAL A 122 -11.10 -5.87 6.21
CA VAL A 122 -10.27 -4.64 6.28
C VAL A 122 -8.79 -4.96 5.97
N SER A 123 -7.91 -3.97 5.97
CA SER A 123 -6.49 -4.15 5.64
C SER A 123 -5.58 -3.32 6.53
N PHE A 124 -4.27 -3.60 6.44
CA PHE A 124 -3.26 -2.69 6.96
C PHE A 124 -3.48 -1.31 6.31
N VAL A 125 -3.59 -0.23 7.07
CA VAL A 125 -3.84 1.11 6.51
C VAL A 125 -2.66 2.01 6.84
N PRO A 126 -1.62 2.06 5.98
CA PRO A 126 -0.37 2.73 6.31
C PRO A 126 -0.55 4.26 6.31
N GLN A 127 0.10 4.92 7.26
CA GLN A 127 0.39 6.35 7.30
C GLN A 127 1.86 6.53 7.71
N PHE A 128 2.54 7.49 7.11
CA PHE A 128 3.95 7.78 7.37
C PHE A 128 4.09 9.17 7.98
N ILE A 129 4.90 9.27 9.03
CA ILE A 129 5.17 10.51 9.77
C ILE A 129 6.42 10.34 10.64
N ASP A 130 7.35 11.27 10.58
CA ASP A 130 8.47 11.38 11.54
C ASP A 130 7.95 11.80 12.94
N PHE A 131 7.59 10.82 13.79
CA PHE A 131 7.18 11.04 15.17
C PHE A 131 8.36 11.30 16.10
N THR A 132 9.52 10.70 15.81
CA THR A 132 10.68 10.76 16.70
C THR A 132 11.55 12.01 16.49
N GLY A 133 11.37 12.71 15.38
CA GLY A 133 12.12 13.89 14.99
C GLY A 133 13.54 13.58 14.51
N ASP A 134 13.81 12.34 14.07
CA ASP A 134 15.12 11.92 13.58
C ASP A 134 15.26 12.06 12.05
N GLY A 135 14.20 12.50 11.37
CA GLY A 135 14.15 12.71 9.93
C GLY A 135 13.86 11.44 9.14
N ILE A 136 13.50 10.32 9.79
CA ILE A 136 13.03 9.10 9.17
C ILE A 136 11.54 8.95 9.49
N ASP A 137 10.71 8.72 8.46
CA ASP A 137 9.28 8.52 8.69
C ASP A 137 9.02 7.21 9.44
N ASP A 138 8.26 7.29 10.54
CA ASP A 138 7.70 6.14 11.23
C ASP A 138 6.41 5.68 10.55
N LEU A 139 6.03 4.41 10.76
CA LEU A 139 4.84 3.83 10.16
C LEU A 139 3.74 3.65 11.21
N VAL A 140 2.54 4.14 10.89
CA VAL A 140 1.33 3.93 11.68
C VAL A 140 0.28 3.21 10.87
N SER A 141 -0.44 2.28 11.51
CA SER A 141 -1.62 1.65 10.93
C SER A 141 -2.76 1.54 11.91
N GLY A 142 -3.97 1.78 11.41
CA GLY A 142 -5.18 1.35 12.08
C GLY A 142 -5.35 -0.16 12.01
N SER A 143 -6.16 -0.70 12.93
CA SER A 143 -6.43 -2.12 13.10
C SER A 143 -7.94 -2.36 13.29
N TYR A 144 -8.43 -3.57 12.98
CA TYR A 144 -9.87 -3.87 13.08
C TYR A 144 -10.43 -3.72 14.51
N PRO A 145 -9.78 -4.25 15.57
CA PRO A 145 -10.18 -4.01 16.95
C PRO A 145 -10.35 -2.53 17.35
N GLY A 146 -9.83 -1.58 16.58
CA GLY A 146 -9.80 -0.16 16.90
C GLY A 146 -8.45 0.31 17.48
N ASP A 147 -7.50 -0.62 17.61
CA ASP A 147 -6.12 -0.34 17.98
C ASP A 147 -5.39 0.48 16.90
N ILE A 148 -4.39 1.23 17.33
CA ILE A 148 -3.41 1.89 16.45
C ILE A 148 -2.05 1.27 16.73
N TYR A 149 -1.38 0.82 15.67
CA TYR A 149 -0.03 0.26 15.74
C TYR A 149 0.97 1.24 15.16
N PHE A 150 2.09 1.37 15.86
CA PHE A 150 3.24 2.17 15.49
C PHE A 150 4.42 1.22 15.27
N PHE A 151 5.23 1.48 14.25
CA PHE A 151 6.39 0.69 13.86
C PHE A 151 7.61 1.60 13.74
#